data_AF-A0A928WQV2-F1
#
_entry.id   AF-A0A928WQV2-F1
#
_cell.length_a   1.000
_cell.length_b   1.000
_cell.length_c   1.000
_cell.angle_alpha   90.00
_cell.angle_beta   90.00
_cell.angle_gamma   90.00
#
_symmetry.space_group_name_H-M   'P 1'
#
loop_
_entity.id
_entity.type
_entity.pdbx_description
1 polymer ?
#
loop_
_entity_poly.entity_id
_entity_poly.type
_entity_poly.pdbx_seq_one_letter_code
_entity_poly.pdbx_strand_id
1 'polypeptide(L)' 'MLLIDTSVWISIFRDRSGQVRQQIETLIADREVLLTRFTQLELLQGSLNEQEWGLLSTYRMVESLREKAQNLAL' A
#
# COMPACT_ATOMS: atom_id res chain seq x y z
N MET A 1 8.47 -8.48 -9.39
CA MET A 1 7.72 -8.53 -8.13
C MET A 1 8.62 -8.05 -7.01
N LEU A 2 8.21 -7.00 -6.30
CA LEU A 2 8.92 -6.41 -5.17
C LEU A 2 8.03 -6.47 -3.94
N LEU A 3 8.54 -7.05 -2.85
CA LEU A 3 7.93 -6.89 -1.54
C LEU A 3 8.63 -5.71 -0.86
N ILE A 4 7.87 -4.66 -0.59
CA ILE A 4 8.39 -3.44 0.02
C ILE A 4 8.14 -3.50 1.52
N ASP A 5 9.21 -3.35 2.30
CA ASP A 5 9.16 -3.30 3.75
C ASP A 5 8.32 -2.12 4.27
N THR A 6 7.69 -2.31 5.43
CA THR A 6 6.83 -1.31 6.07
C THR A 6 7.54 0.01 6.31
N SER A 7 8.83 -0.01 6.67
CA SER A 7 9.60 1.22 6.93
C SER A 7 9.70 2.13 5.70
N VAL A 8 9.73 1.56 4.50
CA VAL A 8 9.76 2.31 3.24
C VAL A 8 8.41 2.99 2.99
N TRP A 9 7.31 2.27 3.22
CA TRP A 9 5.97 2.85 3.14
C TRP A 9 5.78 4.00 4.14
N ILE A 10 6.24 3.84 5.39
CA ILE A 10 6.21 4.89 6.40
C ILE A 10 7.01 6.12 5.92
N SER A 11 8.17 5.91 5.30
CA SER A 11 9.00 6.98 4.76
C SER A 11 8.27 7.75 3.66
N ILE A 12 7.56 7.05 2.77
CA ILE A 12 6.73 7.66 1.72
C ILE A 12 5.58 8.49 2.33
N PHE A 13 4.85 7.93 3.31
CA PHE A 13 3.71 8.63 3.92
C PHE A 13 4.12 9.86 4.73
N ARG A 14 5.31 9.84 5.34
CA ARG A 14 5.85 10.97 6.11
C ARG A 14 6.49 12.04 5.23
N ASP A 15 6.90 11.69 4.02
CA ASP A 15 7.55 12.63 3.11
C ASP A 15 6.54 13.63 2.53
N ARG A 16 6.57 14.85 3.06
CA ARG A 16 5.76 15.98 2.56
C ARG A 16 6.34 16.61 1.29
N SER A 17 7.59 16.34 0.96
CA SER A 17 8.27 16.89 -0.22
C SER A 17 7.99 16.09 -1.50
N GLY A 18 7.61 14.82 -1.36
CA GLY A 18 7.37 13.89 -2.46
C GLY A 18 8.63 13.33 -3.12
N GLN A 19 9.83 13.68 -2.63
CA GLN A 19 11.10 13.18 -3.16
C GLN A 19 11.25 11.67 -3.01
N VAL A 20 10.91 11.12 -1.84
CA VAL A 20 10.98 9.68 -1.56
C VAL A 20 10.01 8.93 -2.47
N ARG A 21 8.80 9.48 -2.65
CA ARG A 21 7.82 8.92 -3.58
C ARG A 21 8.39 8.84 -5.01
N GLN A 22 8.99 9.92 -5.51
CA GLN A 22 9.54 9.95 -6.86
C GLN A 22 10.70 8.97 -7.06
N GLN A 23 11.58 8.85 -6.05
CA GLN A 23 12.67 7.87 -6.07
C GLN A 23 12.14 6.44 -6.09
N ILE A 24 11.12 6.14 -5.29
CA ILE A 24 10.51 4.82 -5.22
C ILE A 24 9.75 4.49 -6.50
N GLU A 25 8.99 5.43 -7.08
CA GLU A 25 8.33 5.25 -8.38
C GLU A 25 9.36 4.94 -9.48
N THR A 26 10.51 5.63 -9.49
CA THR A 26 11.61 5.36 -10.43
C THR A 26 12.24 3.97 -10.21
N LEU A 27 12.42 3.55 -8.95
CA LEU A 27 13.02 2.27 -8.60
C LEU A 27 12.11 1.07 -8.90
N ILE A 28 10.80 1.25 -8.69
CA ILE A 28 9.78 0.27 -9.04
C ILE A 28 9.66 0.17 -10.56
N ALA A 29 9.64 1.30 -11.27
CA ALA A 29 9.35 1.37 -12.70
C ALA A 29 8.08 0.56 -13.02
N ASP A 30 8.18 -0.46 -13.88
CA ASP A 30 7.05 -1.31 -14.29
C ASP A 30 6.94 -2.62 -13.48
N ARG A 31 7.68 -2.74 -12.37
CA ARG A 31 7.67 -3.94 -11.55
C ARG A 31 6.40 -3.98 -10.69
N GLU A 32 5.78 -5.15 -10.62
CA GLU A 32 4.71 -5.40 -9.66
C GLU A 32 5.21 -5.23 -8.22
N VAL A 33 4.45 -4.48 -7.42
CA VAL A 33 4.67 -4.27 -5.98
C VAL A 33 3.61 -5.04 -5.20
N LEU A 34 4.06 -5.85 -4.26
CA LEU A 34 3.18 -6.58 -3.35
C LEU A 34 3.09 -5.89 -2.00
N LEU A 35 1.88 -5.88 -1.45
CA LEU A 35 1.60 -5.44 -0.10
C LEU A 35 1.04 -6.61 0.71
N THR A 36 1.85 -7.17 1.62
CA THR A 36 1.39 -8.31 2.42
C THR A 36 0.38 -7.89 3.48
N ARG A 37 -0.37 -8.87 3.99
CA ARG A 37 -1.27 -8.69 5.14
C ARG A 37 -0.53 -8.23 6.40
N PHE A 38 0.71 -8.67 6.60
CA PHE A 38 1.53 -8.23 7.74
C PHE A 38 1.92 -6.76 7.61
N THR A 39 2.44 -6.35 6.45
CA THR A 39 2.73 -4.93 6.14
C THR A 39 1.49 -4.06 6.30
N GLN A 40 0.32 -4.52 5.86
CA GLN A 40 -0.96 -3.81 6.06
C GLN A 40 -1.29 -3.63 7.54
N LEU A 41 -1.13 -4.67 8.36
CA LEU A 41 -1.42 -4.60 9.79
C LEU A 41 -0.47 -3.64 10.52
N GLU A 42 0.81 -3.65 10.17
CA GLU A 42 1.80 -2.72 10.76
C GLU A 42 1.47 -1.26 10.40
N LEU A 43 1.07 -0.99 9.15
CA LEU A 43 0.63 0.34 8.73
C LEU A 43 -0.65 0.79 9.45
N LEU A 44 -1.63 -0.10 9.60
CA LEU A 44 -2.87 0.18 10.33
C LEU A 44 -2.60 0.44 11.82
N GLN A 45 -1.73 -0.35 12.45
CA GLN A 45 -1.33 -0.14 13.85
C GLN A 45 -0.60 1.20 14.04
N GLY A 46 0.16 1.64 13.04
CA GLY A 46 0.88 2.91 13.05
C GLY A 46 0.02 4.15 12.79
N SER A 47 -1.29 4.01 12.52
CA SER A 47 -2.19 5.15 12.26
C SER A 47 -2.37 6.01 13.50
N LEU A 48 -2.24 7.32 13.38
CA LEU A 48 -2.33 8.25 14.51
C LEU A 48 -3.77 8.64 14.85
N ASN A 49 -4.70 8.45 13.92
CA ASN A 49 -6.10 8.82 14.07
C ASN A 49 -7.00 7.99 13.12
N GLU A 50 -8.31 8.07 13.36
CA GLU A 50 -9.34 7.37 12.57
C GLU A 50 -9.35 7.77 11.09
N GLN A 51 -8.92 8.99 10.75
CA GLN A 51 -8.85 9.42 9.36
C GLN A 51 -7.73 8.68 8.61
N GLU A 52 -6.53 8.59 9.19
CA GLU A 52 -5.42 7.81 8.63
C GLU A 52 -5.76 6.31 8.56
N TRP A 53 -6.37 5.79 9.63
CA TRP A 53 -6.82 4.41 9.67
C TRP A 53 -7.87 4.11 8.59
N GLY A 54 -8.84 5.01 8.39
CA GLY A 54 -9.86 4.91 7.35
C GLY A 54 -9.27 4.89 5.94
N LEU A 55 -8.27 5.74 5.66
CA LEU A 55 -7.57 5.76 4.37
C LEU A 55 -6.81 4.45 4.12
N LEU A 56 -6.04 3.98 5.10
CA LEU A 56 -5.24 2.76 4.98
C LEU A 56 -6.10 1.48 4.93
N SER A 57 -7.23 1.46 5.64
CA SER A 57 -8.14 0.32 5.65
C SER A 57 -8.97 0.19 4.36
N THR A 58 -9.28 1.30 3.69
CA THR A 58 -10.04 1.32 2.43
C THR A 58 -9.27 0.69 1.26
N TYR A 59 -7.93 0.74 1.28
CA TYR A 59 -7.08 0.12 0.26
C TYR A 59 -7.30 -1.41 0.14
N ARG A 60 -7.90 -2.05 1.16
CA ARG A 60 -8.28 -3.48 1.15
C ARG A 60 -9.46 -3.82 0.21
N MET A 61 -10.29 -2.85 -0.14
CA MET A 61 -11.52 -3.14 -0.89
C MET A 61 -11.26 -3.32 -2.40
N VAL A 62 -10.25 -2.65 -2.95
CA VAL A 62 -9.92 -2.70 -4.38
C VAL A 62 -9.40 -4.07 -4.80
N GLU A 63 -8.64 -4.74 -3.95
CA GLU A 63 -8.05 -6.05 -4.26
C GLU A 63 -9.09 -7.18 -4.13
N SER A 64 -9.97 -7.15 -3.11
CA SER A 64 -11.05 -8.15 -2.98
C SER A 64 -12.15 -8.01 -4.04
N LEU A 65 -12.39 -6.80 -4.57
CA LEU A 65 -13.33 -6.59 -5.67
C LEU A 65 -12.79 -7.13 -7.00
N ARG A 66 -11.47 -7.03 -7.25
CA ARG A 66 -10.81 -7.64 -8.42
C ARG A 66 -10.92 -9.16 -8.39
N GLU A 67 -10.67 -9.78 -7.24
CA GLU A 67 -10.74 -11.23 -7.06
C GLU A 67 -12.17 -11.76 -7.24
N LYS A 68 -13.18 -11.04 -6.73
CA LYS A 68 -14.60 -11.38 -6.97
C LYS A 68 -15.03 -11.21 -8.43
N ALA A 69 -14.53 -10.17 -9.12
CA ALA A 69 -14.86 -9.94 -10.53
C ALA A 69 -14.27 -11.03 -11.45
N GLN A 70 -13.09 -11.56 -11.14
CA GLN A 70 -12.49 -12.68 -11.88
C GLN A 70 -13.23 -14.01 -11.65
N ASN A 71 -13.73 -14.25 -10.44
CA ASN A 71 -14.46 -15.48 -10.11
C ASN A 71 -15.92 -15.50 -10.60
N LEU A 72 -16.49 -14.35 -10.98
CA LEU A 72 -17.83 -14.25 -11.60
C LEU A 72 -17.80 -14.32 -13.13
N ALA A 73 -16.60 -14.33 -13.74
CA ALA A 73 -16.39 -14.42 -15.18
C ALA A 73 -16.02 -15.85 -15.65
N LEU A 74 -16.17 -16.85 -14.77
CA LEU A 74 -16.11 -18.30 -15.05
C LEU A 74 -17.49 -18.91 -14.82
#